data_AF-A0A5Q4GQK1-F1
#
_entry.id   AF-A0A5Q4GQK1-F1
#
_cell.length_a   1.000
_cell.length_b   1.000
_cell.length_c   1.000
_cell.angle_alpha   90.00
_cell.angle_beta   90.00
_cell.angle_gamma   90.00
#
_symmetry.space_group_name_H-M   'P 1'
#
loop_
_entity.id
_entity.type
_entity.pdbx_description
1 polymer ?
#
loop_
_entity_poly.entity_id
_entity_poly.type
_entity_poly.pdbx_seq_one_letter_code
_entity_poly.pdbx_strand_id
1 'polypeptide(L)'
;MSSRKRTGFTLVELLVVIAIIGVLAALLLPAVQMARESARRASCTNNMSQLAKAVIMYDSARQFLPPSRSMGQDQAGNELVHNWVYPILPYIERDDLHKQIRSAGFPMEDTELMHFR
;
A
#
# COMPACT_ATOMS: atom_id res chain seq x y z
N MET A 1 43.54 -6.21 50.69
CA MET A 1 42.45 -5.51 49.97
C MET A 1 43.05 -4.74 48.81
N SER A 2 42.95 -5.26 47.58
CA SER A 2 43.54 -4.62 46.40
C SER A 2 42.64 -3.47 45.92
N SER A 3 43.10 -2.23 46.14
CA SER A 3 42.48 -1.02 45.62
C SER A 3 42.51 -1.03 44.08
N ARG A 4 41.35 -1.19 43.44
CA ARG A 4 41.22 -0.97 41.99
C ARG A 4 41.37 0.52 41.73
N LYS A 5 42.47 0.92 41.06
CA LYS A 5 42.62 2.26 40.49
C LYS A 5 41.49 2.49 39.48
N ARG A 6 40.62 3.48 39.74
CA ARG A 6 39.64 3.95 38.76
C ARG A 6 40.37 4.78 37.71
N THR A 7 40.37 4.34 36.46
CA THR A 7 40.79 5.13 35.31
C THR A 7 39.66 6.09 34.94
N GLY A 8 39.87 7.40 35.13
CA GLY A 8 38.94 8.44 34.68
C GLY A 8 39.13 8.71 33.18
N PHE A 9 38.03 8.98 32.48
CA PHE A 9 38.04 9.35 31.08
C PHE A 9 38.51 10.80 30.93
N THR A 10 39.40 11.08 29.99
CA THR A 10 39.82 12.46 29.72
C THR A 10 38.73 13.16 28.89
N LEU A 11 38.51 14.46 29.15
CA LEU A 11 37.53 15.27 28.41
C LEU A 11 37.82 15.23 26.88
N VAL A 12 39.10 15.14 26.53
CA VAL A 12 39.58 15.04 25.14
C VAL A 12 39.15 13.73 24.46
N GLU A 13 39.27 12.59 25.14
CA GLU A 13 38.82 11.30 24.59
C GLU A 13 37.31 11.33 24.27
N LEU A 14 36.50 11.96 25.12
CA LEU A 14 35.05 12.03 24.90
C LEU A 14 34.71 12.99 23.76
N LEU A 15 35.45 14.09 23.65
CA LEU A 15 35.26 15.10 22.60
C LEU A 15 35.59 14.57 21.21
N VAL A 16 36.66 13.75 21.07
CA VAL A 16 37.01 13.13 19.78
C VAL A 16 35.92 12.17 19.33
N VAL A 17 35.35 11.38 20.23
CA VAL A 17 34.30 10.40 19.89
C VAL A 17 33.04 11.10 19.37
N ILE A 18 32.57 12.14 20.05
CA ILE A 18 31.38 12.87 19.58
C ILE A 18 31.64 13.60 18.26
N ALA A 19 32.87 14.08 18.02
CA ALA A 19 33.25 14.71 16.76
C ALA A 19 33.17 13.70 15.60
N ILE A 20 33.69 12.48 15.78
CA ILE A 20 33.63 11.42 14.77
C ILE A 20 32.16 11.02 14.50
N ILE A 21 31.35 10.82 15.54
CA ILE A 21 29.92 10.49 15.38
C ILE A 21 29.18 11.61 14.63
N GLY A 22 29.47 12.88 14.94
CA GLY A 22 28.87 14.04 14.28
C GLY A 22 29.18 14.08 12.78
N VAL A 23 30.44 13.85 12.39
CA VAL A 23 30.84 13.80 10.98
C VAL A 23 30.14 12.64 10.25
N LEU A 24 30.11 11.45 10.85
CA LEU A 24 29.43 10.29 10.24
C LEU A 24 27.92 10.55 10.10
N ALA A 25 27.26 11.08 11.12
CA ALA A 25 25.83 11.38 11.08
C ALA A 25 25.48 12.47 10.06
N ALA A 26 26.31 13.51 9.92
CA ALA A 26 26.12 14.59 8.94
C ALA A 26 26.13 14.08 7.50
N LEU A 27 26.96 13.08 7.19
CA LEU A 27 27.01 12.46 5.87
C LEU A 27 25.81 11.51 5.63
N LEU A 28 25.26 10.91 6.70
CA LEU A 28 24.14 9.97 6.60
C LEU A 28 22.77 10.64 6.48
N LEU A 29 22.57 11.82 7.09
CA LEU A 29 21.29 12.52 7.10
C LEU A 29 20.69 12.77 5.69
N PRO A 30 21.43 13.33 4.71
CA PRO A 30 20.89 13.52 3.36
C PRO A 30 20.60 12.19 2.65
N ALA A 31 21.45 11.18 2.84
CA ALA A 31 21.30 9.87 2.21
C ALA A 31 20.05 9.12 2.69
N VAL A 32 19.72 9.21 3.98
CA VAL A 32 18.52 8.57 4.56
C VAL A 32 17.22 9.14 3.98
N GLN A 33 17.18 10.44 3.66
CA GLN A 33 15.99 11.05 3.06
C GLN A 33 15.79 10.58 1.62
N MET A 34 16.86 10.51 0.83
CA MET A 34 16.82 9.95 -0.53
C MET A 34 16.36 8.49 -0.51
N ALA A 35 16.85 7.70 0.44
CA ALA A 35 16.44 6.30 0.60
C ALA A 35 14.95 6.18 0.96
N ARG A 36 14.44 7.03 1.86
CA ARG A 36 13.01 7.05 2.22
C ARG A 36 12.12 7.40 1.05
N GLU A 37 12.50 8.41 0.28
CA GLU A 37 11.73 8.83 -0.89
C GLU A 37 11.75 7.76 -1.99
N SER A 38 12.91 7.14 -2.24
CA SER A 38 13.02 5.99 -3.15
C SER A 38 12.13 4.82 -2.70
N ALA A 39 12.11 4.50 -1.40
CA ALA A 39 11.24 3.45 -0.86
C ALA A 39 9.74 3.78 -1.02
N ARG A 40 9.33 5.04 -0.82
CA ARG A 40 7.95 5.51 -1.06
C ARG A 40 7.56 5.36 -2.53
N ARG A 41 8.45 5.77 -3.44
CA ARG A 41 8.25 5.62 -4.89
C ARG A 41 8.15 4.15 -5.30
N ALA A 42 9.08 3.31 -4.83
CA ALA A 42 9.05 1.88 -5.12
C ALA A 42 7.75 1.22 -4.62
N SER A 43 7.30 1.56 -3.41
CA SER A 43 6.01 1.09 -2.89
C SER A 43 4.84 1.54 -3.76
N CYS A 44 4.78 2.82 -4.16
CA CYS A 44 3.74 3.35 -5.04
C CYS A 44 3.72 2.63 -6.40
N THR A 45 4.87 2.49 -7.06
CA THR A 45 5.02 1.78 -8.33
C THR A 45 4.58 0.32 -8.21
N ASN A 46 4.91 -0.35 -7.10
CA ASN A 46 4.49 -1.72 -6.85
C ASN A 46 2.97 -1.82 -6.66
N ASN A 47 2.35 -0.90 -5.92
CA ASN A 47 0.90 -0.85 -5.74
C ASN A 47 0.17 -0.65 -7.07
N MET A 48 0.64 0.30 -7.91
CA MET A 48 0.07 0.50 -9.24
C MET A 48 0.22 -0.74 -10.13
N SER A 49 1.38 -1.41 -10.06
CA SER A 49 1.62 -2.64 -10.82
C SER A 49 0.71 -3.78 -10.38
N GLN A 50 0.41 -3.89 -9.07
CA GLN A 50 -0.55 -4.88 -8.55
C GLN A 50 -1.97 -4.59 -9.02
N LEU A 51 -2.39 -3.32 -9.00
CA LEU A 51 -3.71 -2.92 -9.54
C LEU A 51 -3.83 -3.21 -11.04
N ALA A 52 -2.79 -2.89 -11.82
CA ALA A 52 -2.79 -3.19 -13.26
C ALA A 52 -2.93 -4.70 -13.54
N LYS A 53 -2.21 -5.53 -12.78
CA LYS A 53 -2.34 -7.00 -12.88
C LYS A 53 -3.75 -7.46 -12.53
N ALA A 54 -4.37 -6.92 -11.48
CA ALA A 54 -5.73 -7.27 -11.09
C ALA A 54 -6.76 -6.94 -12.19
N VAL A 55 -6.60 -5.80 -12.88
CA VAL A 55 -7.44 -5.43 -14.03
C VAL A 55 -7.25 -6.40 -15.20
N ILE A 56 -6.02 -6.80 -15.50
CA ILE A 56 -5.75 -7.78 -16.57
C ILE A 56 -6.31 -9.17 -16.22
N MET A 57 -6.21 -9.59 -14.95
CA MET A 57 -6.81 -10.85 -14.48
C MET A 57 -8.34 -10.81 -14.59
N TYR A 58 -8.95 -9.67 -14.25
CA TYR A 58 -10.38 -9.44 -14.44
C TYR A 58 -10.77 -9.59 -15.91
N ASP A 59 -10.07 -8.89 -16.81
CA ASP A 59 -10.33 -8.93 -18.25
C ASP A 59 -10.16 -10.34 -18.82
N SER A 60 -9.13 -11.06 -18.38
CA SER A 60 -8.92 -12.46 -18.76
C SER A 60 -10.08 -13.36 -18.33
N ALA A 61 -10.63 -13.14 -17.13
CA ALA A 61 -11.71 -13.96 -16.58
C ALA A 61 -13.10 -13.60 -17.10
N ARG A 62 -13.36 -12.32 -17.40
CA ARG A 62 -14.69 -11.81 -17.78
C ARG A 62 -14.80 -11.36 -19.24
N GLN A 63 -13.69 -11.27 -19.97
CA GLN A 63 -13.61 -10.87 -21.38
C GLN A 63 -14.00 -9.41 -21.65
N PHE A 64 -13.98 -8.57 -20.62
CA PHE A 64 -14.18 -7.12 -20.72
C PHE A 64 -13.50 -6.41 -19.54
N LEU A 65 -13.19 -5.12 -19.73
CA LEU A 65 -12.59 -4.29 -18.69
C LEU A 65 -13.57 -3.94 -17.57
N PRO A 66 -13.10 -3.73 -16.32
CA PRO A 66 -13.95 -3.30 -15.22
C PRO A 66 -14.76 -2.04 -15.57
N PRO A 67 -16.08 -2.03 -15.31
CA PRO A 67 -16.90 -0.86 -15.60
C PRO A 67 -16.51 0.30 -14.69
N SER A 68 -16.57 1.53 -15.20
CA SER A 68 -16.27 2.74 -14.40
C SER A 68 -17.20 2.89 -13.19
N ARG A 69 -18.46 2.47 -13.38
CA ARG A 69 -19.50 2.40 -12.36
C ARG A 69 -20.33 1.13 -12.54
N SER A 70 -20.65 0.47 -11.44
CA SER A 70 -21.62 -0.63 -11.37
C SER A 70 -22.84 -0.13 -10.59
N MET A 71 -24.03 -0.40 -11.12
CA MET A 71 -25.30 -0.10 -10.44
C MET A 71 -25.85 -1.39 -9.85
N GLY A 72 -26.51 -1.28 -8.69
CA GLY A 72 -27.22 -2.37 -8.03
C GLY A 72 -28.30 -1.80 -7.14
N GLN A 73 -29.07 -2.66 -6.47
CA GLN A 73 -30.14 -2.25 -5.57
C GLN A 73 -30.03 -3.00 -4.24
N ASP A 74 -30.13 -2.28 -3.11
CA ASP A 74 -30.13 -2.93 -1.80
C ASP A 74 -31.43 -3.73 -1.55
N GLN A 75 -31.48 -4.42 -0.41
CA GLN A 75 -32.67 -5.18 0.00
C GLN A 75 -33.92 -4.30 0.22
N ALA A 76 -33.75 -2.99 0.37
CA ALA A 76 -34.82 -2.01 0.54
C ALA A 76 -35.21 -1.32 -0.79
N GLY A 77 -34.58 -1.68 -1.91
CA GLY A 77 -34.83 -1.10 -3.23
C GLY A 77 -34.13 0.25 -3.47
N ASN A 78 -33.20 0.67 -2.62
CA ASN A 78 -32.40 1.86 -2.86
C ASN A 78 -31.32 1.57 -3.90
N GLU A 79 -31.14 2.51 -4.83
CA GLU A 79 -30.12 2.44 -5.86
C GLU A 79 -28.73 2.63 -5.24
N LEU A 80 -27.82 1.74 -5.58
CA LEU A 80 -26.46 1.75 -5.08
C LEU A 80 -25.47 1.77 -6.24
N VAL A 81 -24.45 2.64 -6.12
CA VAL A 81 -23.43 2.80 -7.15
C VAL A 81 -22.06 2.45 -6.57
N HIS A 82 -21.31 1.63 -7.30
CA HIS A 82 -19.95 1.25 -6.97
C HIS A 82 -18.96 1.63 -8.07
N ASN A 83 -17.74 1.96 -7.66
CA ASN A 83 -16.66 2.28 -8.57
C ASN A 83 -16.04 1.01 -9.19
N TRP A 84 -15.18 1.21 -10.18
CA TRP A 84 -14.42 0.17 -10.88
C TRP A 84 -13.54 -0.72 -9.98
N VAL A 85 -13.26 -0.32 -8.73
CA VAL A 85 -12.43 -1.11 -7.81
C VAL A 85 -13.20 -2.29 -7.23
N TYR A 86 -14.51 -2.13 -6.97
CA TYR A 86 -15.35 -3.22 -6.44
C TYR A 86 -15.22 -4.55 -7.21
N PRO A 87 -15.39 -4.57 -8.54
CA PRO A 87 -15.42 -5.82 -9.28
C PRO A 87 -14.01 -6.45 -9.43
N ILE A 88 -12.93 -5.70 -9.13
CA ILE A 88 -11.54 -6.22 -9.08
C ILE A 88 -11.07 -6.64 -7.67
N LEU A 89 -11.84 -6.37 -6.60
CA LEU A 89 -11.46 -6.68 -5.21
C LEU A 89 -10.96 -8.13 -5.00
N PRO A 90 -11.58 -9.17 -5.58
CA PRO A 90 -11.09 -10.55 -5.42
C PRO A 90 -9.68 -10.76 -6.00
N TYR A 91 -9.30 -10.01 -7.03
CA TYR A 91 -8.01 -10.11 -7.71
C TYR A 91 -6.88 -9.34 -7.00
N ILE A 92 -7.21 -8.55 -6.00
CA ILE A 92 -6.25 -7.90 -5.09
C ILE A 92 -6.29 -8.50 -3.68
N GLU A 93 -6.74 -9.76 -3.57
CA GLU A 93 -6.81 -10.51 -2.31
C GLU A 93 -7.74 -9.87 -1.25
N ARG A 94 -8.73 -9.09 -1.69
CA ARG A 94 -9.74 -8.45 -0.83
C ARG A 94 -11.12 -9.08 -0.98
N ASP A 95 -11.16 -10.41 -0.89
CA ASP A 95 -12.41 -11.18 -0.95
C ASP A 95 -13.30 -10.96 0.29
N ASP A 96 -12.70 -10.59 1.42
CA ASP A 96 -13.39 -10.16 2.64
C ASP A 96 -14.31 -8.96 2.36
N LEU A 97 -13.76 -7.91 1.74
CA LEU A 97 -14.51 -6.70 1.39
C LEU A 97 -15.54 -6.98 0.30
N HIS A 98 -15.17 -7.77 -0.70
CA HIS A 98 -16.09 -8.14 -1.78
C HIS A 98 -17.33 -8.88 -1.26
N LYS A 99 -17.15 -9.79 -0.29
CA LYS A 99 -18.26 -10.49 0.37
C LYS A 99 -19.09 -9.58 1.27
N GLN A 100 -18.46 -8.70 2.04
CA GLN A 100 -19.17 -7.75 2.89
C GLN A 100 -20.07 -6.83 2.06
N ILE A 101 -19.52 -6.27 0.99
CA ILE A 101 -20.27 -5.43 0.06
C ILE A 101 -21.41 -6.23 -0.58
N ARG A 102 -21.13 -7.42 -1.11
CA ARG A 102 -22.17 -8.30 -1.66
C ARG A 102 -23.32 -8.54 -0.66
N SER A 103 -22.99 -8.82 0.60
CA SER A 103 -23.97 -9.07 1.65
C SER A 103 -24.80 -7.83 2.02
N ALA A 104 -24.30 -6.63 1.77
CA ALA A 104 -25.02 -5.37 1.95
C ALA A 104 -26.12 -5.15 0.89
N GLY A 105 -26.32 -6.11 -0.03
CA GLY A 105 -27.37 -6.05 -1.05
C GLY A 105 -26.86 -5.70 -2.44
N PHE A 106 -25.61 -6.04 -2.78
CA PHE A 106 -25.15 -5.92 -4.17
C PHE A 106 -25.19 -7.29 -4.84
N PRO A 107 -26.31 -7.66 -5.51
CA PRO A 107 -26.24 -8.75 -6.46
C PRO A 107 -25.23 -8.36 -7.54
N MET A 108 -24.32 -9.27 -7.88
CA MET A 108 -23.63 -9.16 -9.16
C MET A 108 -24.71 -9.44 -10.20
N GLU A 109 -25.43 -8.41 -10.61
CA GLU A 109 -26.15 -8.47 -11.87
C GLU A 109 -25.05 -8.61 -12.91
N ASP A 110 -24.82 -9.87 -13.31
CA ASP A 110 -24.03 -10.21 -14.47
C ASP A 110 -24.47 -9.25 -15.56
N THR A 111 -23.57 -8.33 -15.93
CA THR A 111 -23.23 -7.83 -17.25
C THR A 111 -24.16 -8.14 -18.44
N GLU A 112 -25.47 -8.27 -18.28
CA GLU A 112 -26.43 -8.58 -19.34
C GLU A 112 -26.94 -7.29 -20.01
N LEU A 113 -26.64 -6.11 -19.46
CA LEU A 113 -27.10 -4.83 -20.01
C LEU A 113 -25.98 -3.86 -20.43
N MET A 114 -24.79 -4.35 -20.76
CA MET A 114 -23.85 -3.58 -21.61
C MET A 114 -23.34 -4.41 -22.80
N HIS A 115 -24.29 -5.09 -23.44
CA HIS A 115 -24.27 -5.34 -24.88
C HIS A 115 -24.25 -3.99 -25.63
N PHE A 116 -23.11 -3.31 -25.66
CA PHE A 116 -22.79 -2.38 -26.75
C PHE A 116 -22.14 -3.19 -27.88
N ARG A 117 -22.99 -3.95 -28.58
CA ARG A 117 -22.97 -3.89 -30.04
C ARG A 117 -23.60 -2.58 -30.47
#